data_AF-A0A0R3QCZ2-F1
#
_entry.id   AF-A0A0R3QCZ2-F1
#
_cell.length_a   1.000
_cell.length_b   1.000
_cell.length_c   1.000
_cell.angle_alpha   90.00
_cell.angle_beta   90.00
_cell.angle_gamma   90.00
#
_symmetry.space_group_name_H-M   'P 1'
#
loop_
_entity.id
_entity.type
_entity.pdbx_description
1 polymer ?
#
loop_
_entity_poly.entity_id
_entity_poly.type
_entity_poly.pdbx_seq_one_letter_code
_entity_poly.pdbx_strand_id
1 'polypeptide(L)'
;MWVGVTTGRKRRCGWIDLVLLKRAHLINGFTDIALTKLDVLDTFDVIKAAQASDWEKVEVEYRTFKGWNTPILAMRSFNELPENCRIFIEFIEQYVGVPVKWIGVGEEREALILREP
;
A
#
# COMPACT_ATOMS: atom_id res chain seq x y z
N MET A 1 12.52 10.67 -7.20
CA MET A 1 12.72 9.58 -8.20
C MET A 1 13.43 8.42 -7.50
N TRP A 2 12.93 7.18 -7.62
CA TRP A 2 13.49 6.03 -6.91
C TRP A 2 14.80 5.53 -7.54
N VAL A 3 15.94 5.83 -6.93
CA VAL A 3 17.28 5.45 -7.41
C VAL A 3 18.03 4.60 -6.39
N GLY A 4 18.84 3.66 -6.89
CA GLY A 4 19.77 2.89 -6.07
C GLY A 4 20.92 3.76 -5.57
N VAL A 5 21.26 3.67 -4.29
CA VAL A 5 22.24 4.54 -3.62
C VAL A 5 23.66 4.40 -4.18
N THR A 6 24.08 3.19 -4.54
CA THR A 6 25.46 2.94 -5.04
C THR A 6 25.56 3.06 -6.56
N THR A 7 24.59 2.53 -7.29
CA THR A 7 24.66 2.41 -8.76
C THR A 7 23.96 3.54 -9.51
N GLY A 8 23.17 4.37 -8.82
CA GLY A 8 22.34 5.41 -9.44
C GLY A 8 21.23 4.89 -10.37
N ARG A 9 21.10 3.57 -10.53
CA ARG A 9 20.10 2.98 -11.43
C ARG A 9 18.69 3.24 -10.90
N LYS A 10 17.79 3.66 -11.79
CA LYS A 10 16.37 3.86 -11.48
C LYS A 10 15.72 2.52 -11.18
N ARG A 11 14.96 2.44 -10.09
CA ARG A 11 14.13 1.26 -9.77
C ARG A 11 12.92 1.23 -10.71
N ARG A 12 12.50 0.03 -11.10
CA ARG A 12 11.22 -0.15 -11.81
C ARG A 12 10.10 0.06 -10.81
N CYS A 13 9.15 0.92 -11.17
CA CYS A 13 7.97 1.20 -10.37
C CYS A 13 6.77 0.50 -11.00
N GLY A 14 5.86 0.04 -10.16
CA GLY A 14 4.60 -0.58 -10.56
C GLY A 14 3.59 -0.40 -9.44
N TRP A 15 2.35 -0.77 -9.74
CA TRP A 15 1.28 -0.80 -8.75
C TRP A 15 1.52 -1.90 -7.71
N ILE A 16 0.86 -1.77 -6.56
CA ILE A 16 0.91 -2.82 -5.53
C ILE A 16 0.35 -4.12 -6.10
N ASP A 17 1.07 -5.21 -5.87
CA ASP A 17 0.69 -6.56 -6.28
C ASP A 17 0.18 -7.34 -5.07
N LEU A 18 -1.15 -7.46 -4.98
CA LEU A 18 -1.78 -8.13 -3.86
C LEU A 18 -1.68 -9.65 -3.95
N VAL A 19 -1.52 -10.19 -5.17
CA VAL A 19 -1.30 -11.62 -5.39
C VAL A 19 0.05 -11.99 -4.78
N LEU A 20 1.10 -11.23 -5.13
CA LEU A 20 2.43 -11.43 -4.57
C LEU A 20 2.44 -11.22 -3.04
N LEU A 21 1.77 -10.17 -2.55
CA LEU A 21 1.69 -9.89 -1.12
C LEU A 21 0.99 -11.01 -0.34
N LYS A 22 -0.13 -11.53 -0.86
CA LYS A 22 -0.84 -12.66 -0.27
C LYS A 22 -0.02 -13.94 -0.30
N ARG A 23 0.76 -14.17 -1.36
CA ARG A 23 1.72 -15.28 -1.39
C ARG A 23 2.83 -15.11 -0.36
N ALA A 24 3.35 -13.90 -0.20
CA ALA A 24 4.34 -13.60 0.83
C ALA A 24 3.77 -13.88 2.23
N HIS A 25 2.50 -13.57 2.47
CA HIS A 25 1.82 -13.94 3.71
C HIS A 25 1.76 -15.47 3.89
N LEU A 26 1.29 -16.21 2.89
CA LEU A 26 1.18 -17.67 2.97
C LEU A 26 2.52 -18.36 3.27
N ILE A 27 3.64 -17.80 2.78
CA ILE A 27 4.98 -18.36 3.00
C ILE A 27 5.53 -17.98 4.38
N ASN A 28 5.36 -16.73 4.81
CA ASN A 28 6.02 -16.21 6.01
C ASN A 28 5.14 -16.23 7.27
N GLY A 29 3.81 -16.30 7.11
CA GLY A 29 2.85 -16.29 8.21
C GLY A 29 2.84 -15.01 9.04
N PHE A 30 3.12 -13.84 8.43
CA PHE A 30 3.13 -12.58 9.18
C PHE A 30 1.73 -12.21 9.70
N THR A 31 1.66 -11.73 10.93
CA THR A 31 0.40 -11.36 11.62
C THR A 31 -0.12 -9.98 11.26
N ASP A 32 0.79 -9.09 10.84
CA ASP A 32 0.51 -7.67 10.64
C ASP A 32 1.32 -7.15 9.45
N ILE A 33 0.75 -6.19 8.72
CA ILE A 33 1.41 -5.50 7.61
C ILE A 33 1.84 -4.09 8.05
N ALA A 34 3.07 -3.73 7.68
CA ALA A 34 3.55 -2.35 7.70
C ALA A 34 3.48 -1.78 6.28
N LEU A 35 2.45 -0.98 6.01
CA LEU A 35 2.27 -0.28 4.73
C LEU A 35 3.05 1.02 4.78
N THR A 36 4.05 1.18 3.91
CA THR A 36 4.92 2.36 3.92
C THR A 36 4.79 3.15 2.63
N LYS A 37 5.16 4.43 2.68
CA LYS A 37 5.22 5.34 1.51
C LYS A 37 3.86 5.57 0.86
N LEU A 38 2.83 5.69 1.69
CA LEU A 38 1.48 5.93 1.20
C LEU A 38 1.34 7.35 0.62
N ASP A 39 2.15 8.30 1.12
CA ASP A 39 2.27 9.69 0.69
C ASP A 39 2.63 9.85 -0.79
N VAL A 40 3.32 8.86 -1.36
CA VAL A 40 3.68 8.86 -2.79
C VAL A 40 2.43 8.80 -3.67
N LEU A 41 1.34 8.23 -3.17
CA LEU A 41 0.08 8.07 -3.90
C LEU A 41 -0.82 9.32 -3.83
N ASP A 42 -0.45 10.33 -3.03
CA ASP A 42 -1.26 11.54 -2.78
C ASP A 42 -1.59 12.33 -4.05
N THR A 43 -0.76 12.24 -5.09
CA THR A 43 -0.88 13.05 -6.31
C THR A 43 -1.59 12.35 -7.47
N PHE A 44 -1.98 11.09 -7.30
CA PHE A 44 -2.60 10.31 -8.36
C PHE A 44 -4.12 10.47 -8.35
N ASP A 45 -4.73 10.69 -9.52
CA ASP A 45 -6.21 10.69 -9.65
C ASP A 45 -6.80 9.29 -9.55
N VAL A 46 -6.05 8.28 -10.03
CA VAL A 46 -6.46 6.88 -10.07
C VAL A 46 -5.31 6.01 -9.59
N ILE A 47 -5.60 5.17 -8.61
CA ILE A 47 -4.67 4.19 -8.05
C ILE A 47 -5.14 2.80 -8.49
N LYS A 48 -4.20 1.91 -8.78
CA LYS A 48 -4.54 0.53 -9.13
C LYS A 48 -3.88 -0.44 -8.16
N ALA A 49 -4.56 -1.54 -7.87
CA ALA A 49 -4.00 -2.69 -7.16
C ALA A 49 -4.19 -3.94 -8.03
N ALA A 50 -3.12 -4.69 -8.23
CA ALA A 50 -3.16 -5.96 -8.93
C ALA A 50 -3.78 -7.03 -8.03
N GLN A 51 -4.79 -7.72 -8.55
CA GLN A 51 -5.47 -8.84 -7.94
C GLN A 51 -5.64 -9.97 -8.96
N ALA A 52 -5.77 -11.20 -8.48
CA ALA A 52 -6.19 -12.33 -9.27
C ALA A 52 -7.22 -13.15 -8.51
N SER A 53 -8.14 -13.73 -9.25
CA SER A 53 -9.11 -14.71 -8.74
C SER A 53 -8.50 -16.11 -8.63
N ASP A 54 -7.50 -16.42 -9.46
CA ASP A 54 -6.84 -17.72 -9.52
C ASP A 54 -5.31 -17.54 -9.62
N TRP A 55 -4.58 -18.34 -8.85
CA TRP A 55 -3.13 -18.29 -8.74
C TRP A 55 -2.40 -18.87 -9.95
N GLU A 56 -3.08 -19.74 -10.71
CA GLU A 56 -2.52 -20.40 -11.89
C GLU A 56 -2.70 -19.57 -13.16
N LYS A 57 -3.57 -18.56 -13.14
CA LYS A 57 -3.80 -17.68 -14.28
C LYS A 57 -2.73 -16.59 -14.34
N VAL A 58 -2.10 -16.46 -15.51
CA VAL A 58 -1.03 -15.49 -15.79
C VAL A 58 -1.57 -14.07 -16.00
N GLU A 59 -2.89 -13.90 -16.13
CA GLU A 59 -3.53 -12.60 -16.33
C GLU A 59 -3.86 -11.91 -15.01
N VAL A 60 -3.21 -10.79 -14.77
CA VAL A 60 -3.43 -9.94 -13.60
C VAL A 60 -4.56 -8.96 -13.89
N GLU A 61 -5.57 -8.96 -13.03
CA GLU A 61 -6.65 -7.97 -13.07
C GLU A 61 -6.30 -6.78 -12.16
N TYR A 62 -6.56 -5.57 -12.61
CA TYR A 62 -6.34 -4.38 -11.79
C TYR A 62 -7.66 -3.87 -11.25
N ARG A 63 -7.78 -3.80 -9.92
CA ARG A 63 -8.84 -3.03 -9.27
C ARG A 63 -8.42 -1.57 -9.22
N THR A 64 -9.31 -0.69 -9.67
CA THR A 64 -9.09 0.77 -9.69
C THR A 64 -9.73 1.43 -8.49
N PHE A 65 -9.01 2.36 -7.89
CA PHE A 65 -9.42 3.22 -6.79
C PHE A 65 -9.30 4.66 -7.23
N LYS A 66 -10.21 5.51 -6.74
CA LYS A 66 -10.00 6.95 -6.84
C LYS A 66 -8.84 7.31 -5.91
N GLY A 67 -7.90 8.10 -6.40
CA GLY A 67 -6.92 8.68 -5.50
C GLY A 67 -7.54 9.79 -4.65
N TRP A 68 -6.73 10.36 -3.78
CA TRP A 68 -7.21 11.30 -2.78
C TRP A 68 -6.73 12.74 -2.98
N ASN A 69 -5.75 13.01 -3.85
CA ASN A 69 -5.31 14.37 -4.22
C ASN A 69 -5.11 15.31 -3.01
N THR A 70 -4.76 14.74 -1.86
CA THR A 70 -4.70 15.41 -0.56
C THR A 70 -3.44 14.94 0.15
N PRO A 71 -2.59 15.85 0.65
CA PRO A 71 -1.37 15.48 1.35
C PRO A 71 -1.70 14.79 2.68
N ILE A 72 -1.18 13.58 2.89
CA ILE A 72 -1.39 12.82 4.14
C ILE A 72 -0.21 12.94 5.12
N LEU A 73 0.84 13.68 4.74
CA LEU A 73 2.10 13.82 5.48
C LEU A 73 1.93 14.24 6.96
N ALA A 74 0.96 15.09 7.25
CA ALA A 74 0.71 15.64 8.59
C ALA A 74 -0.25 14.77 9.44
N MET A 75 -0.88 13.77 8.84
CA MET A 75 -1.90 12.96 9.52
C MET A 75 -1.24 11.99 10.51
N ARG A 76 -1.86 11.80 11.67
CA ARG A 76 -1.32 10.96 12.76
C ARG A 76 -2.30 9.92 13.25
N SER A 77 -3.56 9.96 12.81
CA SER A 77 -4.56 8.94 13.12
C SER A 77 -5.20 8.38 11.84
N PHE A 78 -5.68 7.14 11.92
CA PHE A 78 -6.34 6.50 10.78
C PHE A 78 -7.58 7.28 10.31
N ASN A 79 -8.32 7.87 11.25
CA ASN A 79 -9.55 8.62 10.96
C ASN A 79 -9.30 9.97 10.27
N GLU A 80 -8.09 10.53 10.37
CA GLU A 80 -7.69 11.72 9.63
C GLU A 80 -7.43 11.43 8.15
N LEU A 81 -7.19 10.16 7.79
CA LEU A 81 -6.91 9.78 6.41
C LEU A 81 -8.12 10.02 5.50
N PRO A 82 -7.90 10.47 4.25
CA PRO A 82 -8.96 10.63 3.27
C PRO A 82 -9.74 9.32 3.10
N GLU A 83 -11.05 9.43 2.88
CA GLU A 83 -11.94 8.28 2.71
C GLU A 83 -11.40 7.28 1.66
N ASN A 84 -10.98 7.78 0.50
CA ASN A 84 -10.43 6.94 -0.57
C ASN A 84 -9.15 6.20 -0.13
N CYS A 85 -8.34 6.82 0.73
CA CYS A 85 -7.12 6.23 1.26
C CYS A 85 -7.46 5.10 2.25
N ARG A 86 -8.42 5.33 3.15
CA ARG A 86 -8.92 4.28 4.06
C ARG A 86 -9.52 3.09 3.32
N ILE A 87 -10.37 3.35 2.32
CA ILE A 87 -10.95 2.29 1.45
C ILE A 87 -9.85 1.45 0.78
N PHE A 88 -8.77 2.10 0.32
CA PHE A 88 -7.65 1.39 -0.29
C PHE A 88 -6.92 0.48 0.72
N ILE A 89 -6.67 0.96 1.94
CA ILE A 89 -6.04 0.19 3.01
C ILE A 89 -6.92 -1.00 3.42
N GLU A 90 -8.21 -0.75 3.67
CA GLU A 90 -9.18 -1.79 4.02
C GLU A 90 -9.29 -2.85 2.93
N PHE A 91 -9.21 -2.46 1.65
CA PHE A 91 -9.20 -3.42 0.56
C PHE A 91 -7.97 -4.33 0.58
N ILE A 92 -6.78 -3.79 0.88
CA ILE A 92 -5.55 -4.59 1.03
C ILE A 92 -5.73 -5.59 2.17
N GLU A 93 -6.24 -5.15 3.32
CA GLU A 93 -6.50 -5.99 4.48
C GLU A 93 -7.47 -7.13 4.14
N GLN A 94 -8.59 -6.81 3.50
CA GLN A 94 -9.59 -7.80 3.09
C GLN A 94 -9.05 -8.81 2.08
N TYR A 95 -8.24 -8.36 1.12
CA TYR A 95 -7.72 -9.25 0.07
C TYR A 95 -6.67 -10.22 0.62
N VAL A 96 -5.74 -9.70 1.44
CA VAL A 96 -4.63 -10.47 2.01
C VAL A 96 -5.09 -11.29 3.22
N GLY A 97 -6.10 -10.83 3.96
CA GLY A 97 -6.59 -11.45 5.18
C GLY A 97 -5.77 -11.10 6.43
N VAL A 98 -5.02 -10.00 6.39
CA VAL A 98 -4.07 -9.59 7.44
C VAL A 98 -4.24 -8.10 7.72
N PRO A 99 -4.32 -7.68 9.00
CA PRO A 99 -4.46 -6.27 9.35
C PRO A 99 -3.20 -5.46 9.00
N VAL A 100 -3.41 -4.21 8.60
CA VAL A 100 -2.37 -3.19 8.41
C VAL A 100 -2.26 -2.41 9.72
N LYS A 101 -1.19 -2.70 10.46
CA LYS A 101 -0.94 -2.13 11.79
C LYS A 101 -0.13 -0.84 11.74
N TRP A 102 0.81 -0.75 10.82
CA TRP A 102 1.69 0.41 10.67
C TRP A 102 1.46 1.05 9.31
N ILE A 103 1.14 2.34 9.30
CA ILE A 103 0.90 3.10 8.08
C ILE A 103 1.89 4.27 8.04
N GLY A 104 2.86 4.20 7.14
CA GLY A 104 3.84 5.26 6.90
C GLY A 104 3.28 6.32 5.97
N VAL A 105 3.14 7.53 6.51
CA VAL A 105 2.62 8.71 5.81
C VAL A 105 3.71 9.72 5.43
N GLY A 106 4.99 9.41 5.69
CA GLY A 106 6.10 10.28 5.31
C GLY A 106 7.47 9.66 5.59
N GLU A 107 8.53 10.45 5.36
CA GLU A 107 9.92 10.02 5.54
C GLU A 107 10.42 10.13 6.99
N GLU A 108 9.78 10.98 7.80
CA GLU A 108 10.13 11.20 9.20
C GLU A 108 9.73 10.01 10.09
N ARG A 109 10.43 9.83 11.22
CA ARG A 109 10.16 8.73 12.15
C ARG A 109 8.77 8.85 12.78
N GLU A 110 8.33 10.07 12.98
CA GLU A 110 7.04 10.45 13.56
C GLU A 110 5.90 10.38 12.53
N ALA A 111 6.22 10.25 11.24
CA ALA A 111 5.24 10.12 10.15
C ALA A 111 4.75 8.66 10.00
N LEU A 112 4.33 8.08 11.13
CA LEU A 112 3.84 6.71 11.22
C LEU A 112 2.56 6.67 12.05
N ILE A 113 1.49 6.16 11.46
CA ILE A 113 0.22 5.88 12.14
C ILE A 113 0.26 4.44 12.65
N LEU A 114 0.02 4.27 13.94
CA LEU A 114 -0.17 2.97 14.58
C LEU A 114 -1.66 2.70 14.75
N ARG A 115 -2.12 1.57 14.20
CA ARG A 115 -3.49 1.07 14.36
C ARG A 115 -3.46 -0.12 15.33
N GLU A 116 -4.16 0.00 16.44
CA GLU A 116 -4.41 -1.16 17.29
C GLU A 116 -5.59 -1.96 16.69
N PRO A 117 -5.51 -3.30 16.67
CA PRO A 117 -6.58 -4.17 16.19
C PRO A 117 -7.84 -4.12 17.06
#